data_AF-A0A819PNS6-F1
#
_entry.id   AF-A0A819PNS6-F1
#
_cell.length_a   1.000
_cell.length_b   1.000
_cell.length_c   1.000
_cell.angle_alpha   90.00
_cell.angle_beta   90.00
_cell.angle_gamma   90.00
#
_symmetry.space_group_name_H-M   'P 1'
#
loop_
_entity.id
_entity.type
_entity.pdbx_description
1 polymer ?
#
loop_
_entity_poly.entity_id
_entity_poly.type
_entity_poly.pdbx_seq_one_letter_code
_entity_poly.pdbx_strand_id
1 'polypeptide(L)'
;MPSIPIPISISNYFLPGDYVWVDLRTGSEFNVEIGARVVATQAGQIILVDDNDEELHFPIQTKFRPMHISSVEGVHDMILLGDLKESAILHNLHMRYKEDNIYTYTGSILVAVNPYKLLDIYNMDYIRQYSNKKIGELSPHIFAIGDNAYWSMQRYQHDQCIIISGESGSGKTESTKLILQFLAATSGQHSWIEQQILDANPILEAFGNAKTVRNDNSSRFGKYIDIHFDKRGAIEGAKIEQYLLEKSRIVSQARDERNYHVFYCMLAGMSKEEKQTLDLTTASDYVYLNQLDGTIYCDSRDDGKEWSTIKSACKVLMFSDQELNDILRLLSVVLHLGNLKFQATTTQNMDTCTVANISVLRVISKLLK
;
A
#
# COMPACT_ATOMS: atom_id res chain seq x y z
N MET A 1 -18.57 -64.93 -0.61
CA MET A 1 -19.72 -64.01 -0.75
C MET A 1 -19.51 -63.20 -2.02
N PRO A 2 -20.49 -63.13 -2.92
CA PRO A 2 -20.33 -62.35 -4.15
C PRO A 2 -20.29 -60.87 -3.79
N SER A 3 -19.31 -60.16 -4.36
CA SER A 3 -19.15 -58.72 -4.29
C SER A 3 -20.38 -58.02 -4.86
N ILE A 4 -21.06 -57.25 -4.03
CA ILE A 4 -22.14 -56.34 -4.44
C ILE A 4 -21.49 -55.28 -5.34
N PRO A 5 -21.93 -55.11 -6.61
CA PRO A 5 -21.46 -54.01 -7.42
C PRO A 5 -22.05 -52.71 -6.84
N ILE A 6 -21.16 -51.79 -6.47
CA ILE A 6 -21.51 -50.40 -6.16
C ILE A 6 -22.16 -49.82 -7.43
N PRO A 7 -23.36 -49.23 -7.38
CA PRO A 7 -23.97 -48.64 -8.57
C PRO A 7 -23.15 -47.40 -8.97
N ILE A 8 -22.40 -47.52 -10.05
CA ILE A 8 -21.87 -46.38 -10.82
C ILE A 8 -23.06 -45.83 -11.62
N SER A 9 -23.72 -44.80 -11.08
CA SER A 9 -24.46 -43.78 -11.84
C SER A 9 -25.11 -42.80 -10.86
N ILE A 10 -24.32 -41.91 -10.25
CA ILE A 10 -24.88 -40.65 -9.72
C ILE A 10 -25.10 -39.78 -10.94
N SER A 11 -26.35 -39.70 -11.39
CA SER A 11 -26.76 -38.68 -12.34
C SER A 11 -26.51 -37.31 -11.70
N ASN A 12 -25.60 -36.51 -12.27
CA ASN A 12 -25.30 -35.14 -11.82
C ASN A 12 -26.49 -34.20 -12.11
N TYR A 13 -27.60 -34.37 -11.41
CA TYR A 13 -28.68 -33.39 -11.38
C TYR A 13 -28.47 -32.53 -10.14
N PHE A 14 -28.05 -31.29 -10.35
CA PHE A 14 -27.99 -30.29 -9.29
C PHE A 14 -29.40 -29.77 -8.99
N LEU A 15 -29.72 -29.66 -7.71
CA LEU A 15 -31.01 -29.15 -7.24
C LEU A 15 -30.93 -27.65 -6.97
N PRO A 16 -32.07 -26.93 -7.02
CA PRO A 16 -32.13 -25.57 -6.51
C PRO A 16 -31.58 -25.49 -5.08
N GLY A 17 -30.59 -24.62 -4.86
CA GLY A 17 -29.86 -24.48 -3.59
C GLY A 17 -28.45 -25.07 -3.61
N ASP A 18 -28.11 -25.94 -4.56
CA ASP A 18 -26.75 -26.47 -4.69
C ASP A 18 -25.76 -25.39 -5.17
N TYR A 19 -24.52 -25.50 -4.71
CA TYR A 19 -23.42 -24.60 -5.08
C TYR A 19 -22.39 -25.33 -5.95
N VAL A 20 -21.98 -24.69 -7.03
CA VAL A 20 -21.13 -25.28 -8.06
C VAL A 20 -20.07 -24.31 -8.56
N TRP A 21 -18.93 -24.87 -8.94
CA TRP A 21 -17.88 -24.17 -9.66
C TRP A 21 -18.22 -24.10 -11.16
N VAL A 22 -18.15 -22.89 -11.72
CA VAL A 22 -18.44 -22.59 -13.12
C VAL A 22 -17.17 -22.10 -13.81
N ASP A 23 -16.78 -22.77 -14.91
CA ASP A 23 -15.70 -22.33 -15.79
C ASP A 23 -16.31 -21.59 -17.00
N LEU A 24 -16.11 -20.27 -17.04
CA LEU A 24 -16.61 -19.41 -18.13
C LEU A 24 -15.77 -19.50 -19.42
N ARG A 25 -14.64 -20.23 -19.41
CA ARG A 25 -13.75 -20.44 -20.57
C ARG A 25 -13.44 -19.16 -21.34
N THR A 26 -13.13 -18.09 -20.63
CA THR A 26 -12.87 -16.76 -21.22
C THR A 26 -11.64 -16.74 -22.14
N GLY A 27 -10.81 -17.79 -22.13
CA GLY A 27 -9.58 -17.88 -22.93
C GLY A 27 -8.45 -16.98 -22.41
N SER A 28 -8.67 -16.30 -21.28
CA SER A 28 -7.67 -15.51 -20.57
C SER A 28 -6.75 -16.41 -19.74
N GLU A 29 -5.49 -16.02 -19.60
CA GLU A 29 -4.55 -16.66 -18.66
C GLU A 29 -4.99 -16.48 -17.19
N PHE A 30 -5.86 -15.51 -16.90
CA PHE A 30 -6.45 -15.25 -15.59
C PHE A 30 -7.83 -15.90 -15.40
N ASN A 31 -8.19 -16.89 -16.21
CA ASN A 31 -9.48 -17.56 -16.11
C ASN A 31 -9.53 -18.47 -14.87
N VAL A 32 -10.17 -18.00 -13.80
CA VAL A 32 -10.44 -18.77 -12.58
C VAL A 32 -11.92 -19.14 -12.53
N GLU A 33 -12.24 -20.35 -12.07
CA GLU A 33 -13.63 -20.77 -11.87
C GLU A 33 -14.33 -19.87 -10.85
N ILE A 34 -15.60 -19.54 -11.10
CA ILE A 34 -16.43 -18.73 -10.21
C ILE A 34 -17.42 -19.60 -9.45
N GLY A 35 -17.78 -19.16 -8.24
CA GLY A 35 -18.86 -19.78 -7.48
C GLY A 35 -20.21 -19.40 -8.07
N ALA A 36 -21.16 -20.34 -8.08
CA ALA A 36 -22.52 -20.05 -8.45
C ALA A 36 -23.52 -20.95 -7.72
N ARG A 37 -24.69 -20.40 -7.41
CA ARG A 37 -25.81 -21.12 -6.80
C ARG A 37 -26.83 -21.50 -7.84
N VAL A 38 -27.27 -22.75 -7.82
CA VAL A 38 -28.35 -23.26 -8.67
C VAL A 38 -29.67 -22.68 -8.19
N VAL A 39 -30.35 -21.92 -9.04
CA VAL A 39 -31.63 -21.28 -8.69
C VAL A 39 -32.80 -22.06 -9.26
N ALA A 40 -32.69 -22.55 -10.49
CA ALA A 40 -33.76 -23.30 -11.13
C ALA A 40 -33.22 -24.22 -12.23
N THR A 41 -34.00 -25.26 -12.54
CA THR A 41 -33.84 -26.08 -13.75
C THR A 41 -35.15 -26.04 -14.50
N GLN A 42 -35.21 -25.32 -15.62
CA GLN A 42 -36.43 -25.11 -16.40
C GLN A 42 -36.11 -25.20 -17.90
N ALA A 43 -37.05 -25.73 -18.68
CA ALA A 43 -37.00 -25.76 -20.15
C ALA A 43 -35.68 -26.33 -20.76
N GLY A 44 -35.06 -27.33 -20.11
CA GLY A 44 -33.81 -27.94 -20.59
C GLY A 44 -32.55 -27.12 -20.32
N GLN A 45 -32.66 -26.08 -19.49
CA GLN A 45 -31.54 -25.27 -19.00
C GLN A 45 -31.43 -25.34 -17.48
N ILE A 46 -30.21 -25.16 -16.98
CA ILE A 46 -29.88 -24.89 -15.59
C ILE A 46 -29.60 -23.39 -15.48
N ILE A 47 -30.28 -22.74 -14.54
CA ILE A 47 -30.14 -21.32 -14.23
C ILE A 47 -29.34 -21.23 -12.94
N LEU A 48 -28.18 -20.59 -13.01
CA LEU A 48 -27.30 -20.31 -11.89
C LEU A 48 -27.30 -18.81 -11.61
N VAL A 49 -27.02 -18.41 -10.38
CA VAL A 49 -26.68 -17.03 -10.02
C VAL A 49 -25.26 -17.03 -9.50
N ASP A 50 -24.40 -16.22 -10.09
CA ASP A 50 -22.99 -16.14 -9.75
C ASP A 50 -22.72 -15.28 -8.51
N ASP A 51 -21.45 -15.15 -8.16
CA ASP A 51 -20.98 -14.36 -7.03
C ASP A 51 -21.30 -12.86 -7.15
N ASN A 52 -21.69 -12.34 -8.32
CA ASN A 52 -22.06 -10.95 -8.56
C ASN A 52 -23.58 -10.74 -8.69
N ASP A 53 -24.36 -11.75 -8.31
CA ASP A 53 -25.81 -11.78 -8.47
C ASP A 53 -26.26 -11.76 -9.94
N GLU A 54 -25.39 -12.17 -10.88
CA GLU A 54 -25.72 -12.28 -12.31
C GLU A 54 -26.29 -13.67 -12.64
N GLU A 55 -27.39 -13.70 -13.39
CA GLU A 55 -28.00 -14.93 -13.87
C GLU A 55 -27.21 -15.52 -15.05
N LEU A 56 -26.80 -16.78 -14.92
CA LEU A 56 -26.11 -17.56 -15.94
C LEU A 56 -26.97 -18.73 -16.39
N HIS A 57 -27.08 -18.89 -17.72
CA HIS A 57 -27.90 -19.93 -18.34
C HIS A 57 -27.03 -20.97 -19.04
N PHE A 58 -27.17 -22.23 -18.63
CA PHE A 58 -26.43 -23.33 -19.23
C PHE A 58 -27.35 -24.45 -19.71
N PRO A 59 -27.00 -25.18 -20.79
CA PRO A 59 -27.71 -26.40 -21.16
C PRO A 59 -27.71 -27.42 -20.01
N ILE A 60 -28.81 -28.15 -19.81
CA ILE A 60 -28.95 -29.13 -18.72
C ILE A 60 -27.91 -30.27 -18.74
N GLN A 61 -27.27 -30.52 -19.88
CA GLN A 61 -26.19 -31.52 -20.00
C GLN A 61 -24.83 -30.99 -19.51
N THR A 62 -24.73 -29.70 -19.17
CA THR A 62 -23.49 -29.09 -18.69
C THR A 62 -23.11 -29.71 -17.35
N LYS A 63 -21.87 -30.18 -17.23
CA LYS A 63 -21.34 -30.77 -16.01
C LYS A 63 -20.64 -29.70 -15.20
N PHE A 64 -21.09 -29.50 -13.98
CA PHE A 64 -20.41 -28.64 -13.00
C PHE A 64 -19.70 -29.47 -11.94
N ARG A 65 -18.76 -28.84 -11.24
CA ARG A 65 -18.12 -29.42 -10.06
C ARG A 65 -18.83 -28.88 -8.82
N PRO A 66 -19.26 -29.72 -7.86
CA PRO A 66 -19.83 -29.22 -6.62
C PRO A 66 -18.79 -28.41 -5.83
N MET A 67 -19.23 -27.36 -5.15
CA MET A 67 -18.41 -26.62 -4.19
C MET A 67 -18.35 -27.38 -2.87
N HIS A 68 -17.19 -27.36 -2.20
CA HIS A 68 -17.09 -27.87 -0.84
C HIS A 68 -17.84 -26.94 0.12
N ILE A 69 -18.44 -27.47 1.19
CA ILE A 69 -19.27 -26.69 2.12
C ILE A 69 -18.51 -25.50 2.75
N SER A 70 -17.21 -25.67 3.05
CA SER A 70 -16.35 -24.59 3.54
C SER A 70 -16.19 -23.44 2.55
N SER A 71 -16.25 -23.72 1.25
CA SER A 71 -16.18 -22.71 0.19
C SER A 71 -17.53 -22.02 0.02
N VAL A 72 -18.64 -22.68 0.33
CA VAL A 72 -19.98 -22.08 0.33
C VAL A 72 -20.17 -21.15 1.53
N GLU A 73 -19.79 -21.58 2.74
CA GLU A 73 -19.97 -20.81 3.97
C GLU A 73 -18.91 -19.72 4.15
N GLY A 74 -17.73 -19.91 3.54
CA GLY A 74 -16.55 -19.07 3.77
C GLY A 74 -15.85 -19.39 5.09
N VAL A 75 -14.57 -19.02 5.17
CA VAL A 75 -13.72 -19.27 6.33
C VAL A 75 -12.87 -18.05 6.69
N HIS A 76 -12.63 -17.88 7.99
CA HIS A 76 -11.71 -16.86 8.50
C HIS A 76 -10.23 -17.23 8.28
N ASP A 77 -9.93 -18.53 8.25
CA ASP A 77 -8.60 -19.07 7.96
C ASP A 77 -8.69 -20.06 6.79
N MET A 78 -8.01 -19.73 5.69
CA MET A 78 -8.07 -20.48 4.44
C MET A 78 -7.42 -21.86 4.53
N ILE A 79 -6.68 -22.19 5.59
CA ILE A 79 -6.22 -23.58 5.80
C ILE A 79 -7.39 -24.54 6.11
N LEU A 80 -8.55 -24.00 6.50
CA LEU A 80 -9.77 -24.76 6.78
C LEU A 80 -10.61 -25.04 5.53
N LEU A 81 -10.21 -24.53 4.35
CA LEU A 81 -10.86 -24.85 3.09
C LEU A 81 -10.67 -26.34 2.77
N GLY A 82 -11.78 -27.06 2.57
CA GLY A 82 -11.75 -28.47 2.16
C GLY A 82 -11.28 -28.68 0.72
N ASP A 83 -11.42 -27.67 -0.14
CA ASP A 83 -10.91 -27.65 -1.51
C ASP A 83 -9.92 -26.51 -1.72
N LEU A 84 -8.66 -26.73 -1.34
CA LEU A 84 -7.54 -25.79 -1.54
C LEU A 84 -7.19 -25.63 -3.03
N LYS A 85 -7.99 -24.82 -3.73
CA LYS A 85 -7.80 -24.39 -5.11
C LYS A 85 -7.80 -22.87 -5.18
N GLU A 86 -7.23 -22.34 -6.26
CA GLU A 86 -7.21 -20.91 -6.54
C GLU A 86 -8.63 -20.30 -6.57
N SER A 87 -9.60 -21.00 -7.16
CA SER A 87 -11.01 -20.56 -7.19
C SER A 87 -11.63 -20.45 -5.80
N ALA A 88 -11.38 -21.43 -4.93
CA ALA A 88 -11.88 -21.41 -3.55
C ALA A 88 -11.25 -20.28 -2.72
N ILE A 89 -9.95 -20.05 -2.87
CA ILE A 89 -9.24 -18.95 -2.21
C ILE A 89 -9.81 -17.60 -2.68
N LEU A 90 -9.91 -17.39 -3.99
CA LEU A 90 -10.39 -16.15 -4.56
C LEU A 90 -11.85 -15.88 -4.18
N HIS A 91 -12.70 -16.89 -4.27
CA HIS A 91 -14.10 -16.83 -3.87
C HIS A 91 -14.25 -16.47 -2.38
N ASN A 92 -13.50 -17.12 -1.48
CA ASN A 92 -13.53 -16.80 -0.05
C ASN A 92 -13.10 -15.35 0.23
N LEU A 93 -12.03 -14.88 -0.43
CA LEU A 93 -11.59 -13.48 -0.30
C LEU A 93 -12.65 -12.51 -0.82
N HIS A 94 -13.29 -12.82 -1.96
CA HIS A 94 -14.33 -12.00 -2.56
C HIS A 94 -15.58 -11.89 -1.67
N MET A 95 -16.09 -13.02 -1.17
CA MET A 95 -17.23 -13.04 -0.25
C MET A 95 -16.95 -12.20 1.00
N ARG A 96 -15.78 -12.37 1.62
CA ARG A 96 -15.39 -11.61 2.80
C ARG A 96 -15.25 -10.11 2.48
N TYR A 97 -14.65 -9.77 1.34
CA TYR A 97 -14.48 -8.39 0.92
C TYR A 97 -15.82 -7.67 0.68
N LYS A 98 -16.83 -8.36 0.14
CA LYS A 98 -18.18 -7.81 -0.04
C LYS A 98 -18.85 -7.41 1.29
N GLU A 99 -18.48 -8.07 2.38
CA GLU A 99 -18.96 -7.76 3.73
C GLU A 99 -18.01 -6.83 4.50
N ASP A 100 -17.07 -6.16 3.82
CA ASP A 100 -16.03 -5.31 4.41
C ASP A 100 -15.03 -6.05 5.33
N ASN A 101 -15.02 -7.38 5.28
CA ASN A 101 -14.06 -8.22 5.98
C ASN A 101 -12.76 -8.37 5.16
N ILE A 102 -11.93 -7.33 5.18
CA ILE A 102 -10.74 -7.23 4.32
C ILE A 102 -9.56 -8.13 4.70
N TYR A 103 -9.57 -8.69 5.92
CA TYR A 103 -8.49 -9.48 6.49
C TYR A 103 -8.88 -10.96 6.50
N THR A 104 -7.99 -11.85 6.07
CA THR A 104 -8.22 -13.30 6.07
C THR A 104 -6.93 -14.02 6.43
N TYR A 105 -6.99 -15.01 7.33
CA TYR A 105 -5.81 -15.81 7.65
C TYR A 105 -5.51 -16.87 6.60
N THR A 106 -4.25 -17.24 6.52
CA THR A 106 -3.78 -18.51 5.96
C THR A 106 -2.70 -19.04 6.88
N GLY A 107 -3.13 -19.77 7.91
CA GLY A 107 -2.30 -20.17 9.02
C GLY A 107 -1.74 -18.96 9.77
N SER A 108 -0.42 -18.81 9.78
CA SER A 108 0.26 -17.67 10.44
C SER A 108 0.36 -16.41 9.56
N ILE A 109 -0.05 -16.48 8.29
CA ILE A 109 0.01 -15.35 7.35
C ILE A 109 -1.35 -14.64 7.35
N LEU A 110 -1.31 -13.31 7.22
CA LEU A 110 -2.52 -12.50 7.03
C LEU A 110 -2.57 -11.96 5.60
N VAL A 111 -3.65 -12.29 4.89
CA VAL A 111 -4.02 -11.69 3.61
C VAL A 111 -4.88 -10.47 3.87
N ALA A 112 -4.52 -9.32 3.28
CA ALA A 112 -5.25 -8.07 3.39
C ALA A 112 -5.62 -7.56 1.99
N VAL A 113 -6.91 -7.33 1.74
CA VAL A 113 -7.41 -6.77 0.48
C VAL A 113 -7.78 -5.31 0.68
N ASN A 114 -7.16 -4.39 -0.05
CA ASN A 114 -7.34 -2.96 0.16
C ASN A 114 -8.82 -2.53 -0.08
N PRO A 115 -9.53 -1.97 0.93
CA PRO A 115 -10.92 -1.54 0.77
C PRO A 115 -11.10 -0.25 -0.04
N TYR A 116 -10.04 0.55 -0.24
CA TYR A 116 -10.12 1.91 -0.81
C TYR A 116 -11.13 2.84 -0.09
N LYS A 117 -11.47 2.51 1.16
CA LYS A 117 -12.31 3.30 2.06
C LYS A 117 -11.82 3.14 3.49
N LEU A 118 -12.20 4.08 4.35
CA LEU A 118 -11.94 3.99 5.78
C LEU A 118 -12.92 2.99 6.42
N LEU A 119 -12.37 2.12 7.27
CA LEU A 119 -13.14 1.18 8.09
C LEU A 119 -12.88 1.51 9.57
N ASP A 120 -13.93 1.53 10.38
CA ASP A 120 -13.83 1.80 11.83
C ASP A 120 -13.45 0.54 12.62
N ILE A 121 -12.29 -0.04 12.27
CA ILE A 121 -11.75 -1.27 12.87
C ILE A 121 -10.35 -1.07 13.47
N TYR A 122 -9.89 0.18 13.56
CA TYR A 122 -8.53 0.54 13.99
C TYR A 122 -8.48 1.42 15.24
N ASN A 123 -9.61 1.58 15.92
CA ASN A 123 -9.71 2.40 17.12
C ASN A 123 -9.11 1.70 18.35
N MET A 124 -9.03 2.43 19.47
CA MET A 124 -8.44 1.93 20.72
C MET A 124 -9.18 0.71 21.30
N ASP A 125 -10.47 0.55 21.03
CA ASP A 125 -11.22 -0.61 21.51
C ASP A 125 -10.80 -1.88 20.77
N TYR A 126 -10.54 -1.80 19.47
CA TYR A 126 -9.93 -2.90 18.71
C TYR A 126 -8.53 -3.23 19.23
N ILE A 127 -7.68 -2.22 19.48
CA ILE A 127 -6.35 -2.45 20.05
C ILE A 127 -6.45 -3.25 21.37
N ARG A 128 -7.34 -2.84 22.28
CA ARG A 128 -7.56 -3.54 23.56
C ARG A 128 -8.11 -4.95 23.37
N GLN A 129 -9.04 -5.15 22.44
CA GLN A 129 -9.65 -6.46 22.17
C GLN A 129 -8.62 -7.48 21.67
N TYR A 130 -7.73 -7.04 20.77
CA TYR A 130 -6.70 -7.90 20.17
C TYR A 130 -5.43 -8.05 21.02
N SER A 131 -5.27 -7.25 22.07
CA SER A 131 -4.13 -7.36 22.99
C SER A 131 -4.18 -8.66 23.79
N ASN A 132 -3.05 -9.36 23.89
CA ASN A 132 -2.89 -10.65 24.58
C ASN A 132 -3.85 -11.74 24.08
N LYS A 133 -4.04 -11.84 22.76
CA LYS A 133 -4.89 -12.85 22.12
C LYS A 133 -4.08 -13.72 21.19
N LYS A 134 -4.35 -15.03 21.19
CA LYS A 134 -3.73 -15.92 20.21
C LYS A 134 -4.39 -15.72 18.84
N ILE A 135 -3.59 -15.88 17.78
CA ILE A 135 -4.10 -15.95 16.41
C ILE A 135 -5.16 -17.06 16.34
N GLY A 136 -6.31 -16.73 15.75
CA GLY A 136 -7.46 -17.62 15.61
C GLY A 136 -8.47 -17.58 16.77
N GLU A 137 -8.19 -16.91 17.90
CA GLU A 137 -9.21 -16.69 18.94
C GLU A 137 -10.23 -15.64 18.55
N LEU A 138 -9.82 -14.66 17.75
CA LEU A 138 -10.64 -13.59 17.20
C LEU A 138 -10.61 -13.63 15.67
N SER A 139 -11.52 -12.86 15.06
CA SER A 139 -11.56 -12.66 13.61
C SER A 139 -10.21 -12.16 13.07
N PRO A 140 -9.90 -12.40 11.78
CA PRO A 140 -8.62 -11.99 11.23
C PRO A 140 -8.44 -10.48 11.27
N HIS A 141 -7.29 -10.03 11.79
CA HIS A 141 -6.99 -8.61 11.89
C HIS A 141 -5.47 -8.37 11.95
N ILE A 142 -5.05 -7.19 11.47
CA ILE A 142 -3.64 -6.79 11.47
C ILE A 142 -3.06 -6.67 12.90
N PHE A 143 -3.89 -6.27 13.86
CA PHE A 143 -3.49 -6.18 15.27
C PHE A 143 -3.18 -7.54 15.89
N ALA A 144 -3.80 -8.62 15.43
CA ALA A 144 -3.44 -9.96 15.89
C ALA A 144 -2.00 -10.35 15.49
N ILE A 145 -1.54 -9.88 14.32
CA ILE A 145 -0.16 -10.10 13.86
C ILE A 145 0.81 -9.26 14.70
N GLY A 146 0.45 -8.01 14.98
CA GLY A 146 1.20 -7.13 15.89
C GLY A 146 1.34 -7.74 17.30
N ASP A 147 0.23 -8.19 17.90
CA ASP A 147 0.19 -8.83 19.22
C ASP A 147 1.01 -10.12 19.24
N ASN A 148 0.86 -10.97 18.22
CA ASN A 148 1.59 -12.22 18.15
C ASN A 148 3.12 -12.01 18.10
N ALA A 149 3.59 -11.04 17.31
CA ALA A 149 5.00 -10.66 17.28
C ALA A 149 5.44 -10.08 18.63
N TYR A 150 4.72 -9.10 19.17
CA TYR A 150 5.08 -8.46 20.44
C TYR A 150 5.14 -9.45 21.60
N TRP A 151 4.10 -10.29 21.74
CA TRP A 151 4.02 -11.34 22.75
C TRP A 151 5.14 -12.37 22.58
N SER A 152 5.44 -12.79 21.35
CA SER A 152 6.52 -13.77 21.08
C SER A 152 7.89 -13.20 21.43
N MET A 153 8.14 -11.93 21.10
CA MET A 153 9.35 -11.21 21.48
C MET A 153 9.51 -11.19 23.00
N GLN A 154 8.47 -10.79 23.74
CA GLN A 154 8.50 -10.74 25.20
C GLN A 154 8.63 -12.14 25.84
N ARG A 155 7.92 -13.14 25.30
CA ARG A 155 7.89 -14.48 25.88
C ARG A 155 9.20 -15.22 25.66
N TYR A 156 9.73 -15.18 24.44
CA TYR A 156 10.90 -15.95 24.06
C TYR A 156 12.19 -15.15 24.13
N GLN A 157 12.14 -13.83 24.32
CA GLN A 157 13.31 -12.94 24.34
C GLN A 157 14.13 -13.07 23.04
N HIS A 158 13.44 -13.10 21.91
CA HIS A 158 14.02 -13.19 20.57
C HIS A 158 13.38 -12.13 19.67
N ASP A 159 14.22 -11.50 18.83
CA ASP A 159 13.77 -10.50 17.87
C ASP A 159 12.75 -11.09 16.88
N GLN A 160 11.80 -10.26 16.46
CA GLN A 160 10.72 -10.65 15.55
C GLN A 160 10.76 -9.78 14.30
N CYS A 161 10.28 -10.33 13.19
CA CYS A 161 10.21 -9.62 11.91
C CYS A 161 8.82 -9.81 11.29
N ILE A 162 8.18 -8.69 10.94
CA ILE A 162 6.94 -8.69 10.19
C ILE A 162 7.24 -8.21 8.77
N ILE A 163 7.01 -9.09 7.79
CA ILE A 163 7.22 -8.78 6.37
C ILE A 163 5.86 -8.47 5.73
N ILE A 164 5.71 -7.25 5.23
CA ILE A 164 4.51 -6.81 4.52
C ILE A 164 4.86 -6.68 3.03
N SER A 165 4.27 -7.55 2.22
CA SER A 165 4.49 -7.61 0.77
C SER A 165 3.21 -7.38 -0.02
N GLY A 166 3.35 -7.01 -1.29
CA GLY A 166 2.21 -6.73 -2.17
C GLY A 166 2.55 -5.69 -3.25
N GLU A 167 1.70 -5.58 -4.26
CA GLU A 167 1.87 -4.64 -5.36
C GLU A 167 1.72 -3.17 -4.94
N SER A 168 2.08 -2.23 -5.82
CA SER A 168 1.86 -0.80 -5.56
C SER A 168 0.37 -0.52 -5.36
N GLY A 169 0.00 0.14 -4.27
CA GLY A 169 -1.40 0.42 -3.93
C GLY A 169 -2.10 -0.66 -3.09
N SER A 170 -1.44 -1.77 -2.77
CA SER A 170 -2.05 -2.87 -2.00
C SER A 170 -2.29 -2.57 -0.50
N GLY A 171 -1.87 -1.41 0.01
CA GLY A 171 -2.06 -1.02 1.41
C GLY A 171 -0.87 -1.25 2.35
N LYS A 172 0.31 -1.65 1.83
CA LYS A 172 1.50 -1.96 2.65
C LYS A 172 1.85 -0.87 3.69
N THR A 173 1.93 0.38 3.25
CA THR A 173 2.29 1.52 4.10
C THR A 173 1.27 1.74 5.22
N GLU A 174 -0.03 1.59 4.92
CA GLU A 174 -1.09 1.71 5.93
C GLU A 174 -1.05 0.55 6.92
N SER A 175 -0.82 -0.68 6.45
CA SER A 175 -0.60 -1.82 7.36
C SER A 175 0.60 -1.61 8.28
N THR A 176 1.72 -1.06 7.79
CA THR A 176 2.86 -0.71 8.63
C THR A 176 2.49 0.32 9.70
N LYS A 177 1.79 1.39 9.33
CA LYS A 177 1.33 2.42 10.30
C LYS A 177 0.46 1.82 11.40
N LEU A 178 -0.48 0.95 11.03
CA LEU A 178 -1.39 0.30 11.97
C LEU A 178 -0.65 -0.62 12.94
N ILE A 179 0.35 -1.37 12.48
CA ILE A 179 1.18 -2.20 13.35
C ILE A 179 1.97 -1.32 14.32
N LEU A 180 2.59 -0.24 13.85
CA LEU A 180 3.34 0.68 14.71
C LEU A 180 2.43 1.34 15.76
N GLN A 181 1.23 1.77 15.36
CA GLN A 181 0.23 2.32 16.27
C GLN A 181 -0.19 1.29 17.34
N PHE A 182 -0.40 0.04 16.93
CA PHE A 182 -0.71 -1.04 17.86
C PHE A 182 0.43 -1.25 18.86
N LEU A 183 1.67 -1.41 18.38
CA LEU A 183 2.84 -1.64 19.21
C LEU A 183 3.05 -0.52 20.22
N ALA A 184 2.94 0.75 19.78
CA ALA A 184 2.98 1.92 20.65
C ALA A 184 1.91 1.84 21.75
N ALA A 185 0.65 1.64 21.38
CA ALA A 185 -0.43 1.55 22.36
C ALA A 185 -0.25 0.38 23.35
N THR A 186 0.29 -0.76 22.92
CA THR A 186 0.53 -1.92 23.79
C THR A 186 1.79 -1.81 24.64
N SER A 187 2.78 -1.00 24.25
CA SER A 187 4.03 -0.82 24.99
C SER A 187 3.85 -0.11 26.34
N GLY A 188 2.66 0.48 26.56
CA GLY A 188 2.20 0.95 27.87
C GLY A 188 2.83 2.27 28.32
N GLN A 189 3.56 2.96 27.44
CA GLN A 189 4.15 4.28 27.70
C GLN A 189 3.83 5.20 26.53
N HIS A 190 2.82 6.08 26.68
CA HIS A 190 2.59 7.21 25.76
C HIS A 190 3.78 8.18 25.83
N SER A 191 4.87 7.73 25.24
CA SER A 191 6.17 8.35 25.31
C SER A 191 6.35 9.18 24.06
N TRP A 192 7.15 10.22 24.19
CA TRP A 192 7.46 11.11 23.08
C TRP A 192 8.02 10.35 21.86
N ILE A 193 8.70 9.22 22.10
CA ILE A 193 9.31 8.41 21.04
C ILE A 193 8.28 7.72 20.14
N GLU A 194 7.14 7.29 20.69
CA GLU A 194 6.05 6.68 19.91
C GLU A 194 5.49 7.69 18.90
N GLN A 195 5.28 8.92 19.36
CA GLN A 195 4.83 10.00 18.49
C GLN A 195 5.87 10.32 17.42
N GLN A 196 7.17 10.37 17.77
CA GLN A 196 8.24 10.59 16.80
C GLN A 196 8.30 9.50 15.71
N ILE A 197 8.09 8.23 16.07
CA ILE A 197 8.06 7.12 15.11
C ILE A 197 6.92 7.30 14.10
N LEU A 198 5.73 7.67 14.57
CA LEU A 198 4.57 7.90 13.71
C LEU A 198 4.74 9.17 12.85
N ASP A 199 5.25 10.25 13.43
CA ASP A 199 5.46 11.54 12.77
C ASP A 199 6.69 11.56 11.83
N ALA A 200 7.51 10.51 11.80
CA ALA A 200 8.52 10.31 10.75
C ALA A 200 7.91 9.99 9.39
N ASN A 201 6.71 9.39 9.36
CA ASN A 201 6.08 8.98 8.11
C ASN A 201 5.74 10.16 7.17
N PRO A 202 5.11 11.26 7.62
CA PRO A 202 4.87 12.43 6.78
C PRO A 202 6.11 12.95 6.05
N ILE A 203 7.26 12.99 6.72
CA ILE A 203 8.52 13.43 6.11
C ILE A 203 8.98 12.40 5.07
N LEU A 204 9.04 11.13 5.46
CA LEU A 204 9.48 10.05 4.58
C LEU A 204 8.59 9.89 3.34
N GLU A 205 7.28 10.09 3.47
CA GLU A 205 6.34 10.10 2.36
C GLU A 205 6.52 11.33 1.47
N ALA A 206 6.74 12.52 2.04
CA ALA A 206 6.98 13.71 1.25
C ALA A 206 8.23 13.56 0.36
N PHE A 207 9.33 13.04 0.91
CA PHE A 207 10.61 12.91 0.20
C PHE A 207 10.73 11.64 -0.65
N GLY A 208 9.94 10.61 -0.38
CA GLY A 208 10.12 9.29 -0.98
C GLY A 208 8.89 8.73 -1.70
N ASN A 209 7.73 9.39 -1.62
CA ASN A 209 6.56 9.02 -2.39
C ASN A 209 6.29 10.01 -3.53
N ALA A 210 5.65 9.50 -4.58
CA ALA A 210 5.25 10.27 -5.74
C ALA A 210 3.95 9.71 -6.33
N LYS A 211 3.26 10.55 -7.13
CA LYS A 211 2.14 10.10 -7.95
C LYS A 211 2.66 9.30 -9.14
N THR A 212 2.06 8.14 -9.35
CA THR A 212 2.25 7.25 -10.50
C THR A 212 0.91 6.99 -11.17
N VAL A 213 0.91 6.36 -12.34
CA VAL A 213 -0.33 6.00 -13.06
C VAL A 213 -1.27 5.10 -12.22
N ARG A 214 -0.70 4.29 -11.32
CA ARG A 214 -1.46 3.29 -10.54
C ARG A 214 -1.81 3.73 -9.12
N ASN A 215 -1.08 4.71 -8.57
CA ASN A 215 -1.20 5.11 -7.18
C ASN A 215 -0.67 6.54 -7.02
N ASP A 216 -1.51 7.41 -6.46
CA ASP A 216 -1.21 8.82 -6.22
C ASP A 216 -0.19 9.05 -5.10
N ASN A 217 -0.01 8.09 -4.18
CA ASN A 217 0.96 8.14 -3.08
C ASN A 217 1.87 6.88 -3.11
N SER A 218 2.50 6.61 -4.26
CA SER A 218 3.35 5.43 -4.44
C SER A 218 4.70 5.62 -3.76
N SER A 219 5.05 4.75 -2.81
CA SER A 219 6.40 4.72 -2.23
C SER A 219 7.43 4.27 -3.26
N ARG A 220 8.43 5.14 -3.50
CA ARG A 220 9.52 4.91 -4.48
C ARG A 220 10.83 4.52 -3.79
N PHE A 221 10.69 3.89 -2.62
CA PHE A 221 11.76 3.33 -1.81
C PHE A 221 11.18 2.26 -0.88
N GLY A 222 12.01 1.27 -0.53
CA GLY A 222 11.74 0.33 0.54
C GLY A 222 12.09 0.94 1.90
N LYS A 223 11.36 0.54 2.95
CA LYS A 223 11.61 0.94 4.33
C LYS A 223 11.74 -0.30 5.20
N TYR A 224 12.73 -0.30 6.07
CA TYR A 224 12.87 -1.27 7.14
C TYR A 224 12.93 -0.49 8.45
N ILE A 225 12.07 -0.86 9.39
CA ILE A 225 11.85 -0.13 10.63
C ILE A 225 12.16 -1.09 11.78
N ASP A 226 13.30 -0.88 12.42
CA ASP A 226 13.65 -1.55 13.68
C ASP A 226 12.99 -0.78 14.82
N ILE A 227 12.21 -1.47 15.64
CA ILE A 227 11.68 -0.93 16.90
C ILE A 227 12.39 -1.63 18.04
N HIS A 228 13.00 -0.85 18.92
CA HIS A 228 13.74 -1.34 20.06
C HIS A 228 12.88 -1.27 21.31
N PHE A 229 12.84 -2.37 22.05
CA PHE A 229 12.08 -2.51 23.28
C PHE A 229 13.01 -2.74 24.46
N ASP A 230 12.70 -2.13 25.59
CA ASP A 230 13.39 -2.39 26.84
C ASP A 230 12.99 -3.77 27.41
N LYS A 231 13.63 -4.18 28.51
CA LYS A 231 13.35 -5.46 29.19
C LYS A 231 11.93 -5.57 29.75
N ARG A 232 11.20 -4.46 29.87
CA ARG A 232 9.81 -4.41 30.34
C ARG A 232 8.83 -4.44 29.16
N GLY A 233 9.32 -4.37 27.92
CA GLY A 233 8.53 -4.34 26.70
C GLY A 233 8.05 -2.94 26.30
N ALA A 234 8.57 -1.87 26.90
CA ALA A 234 8.30 -0.50 26.49
C ALA A 234 9.21 -0.11 25.31
N ILE A 235 8.73 0.73 24.39
CA ILE A 235 9.55 1.21 23.28
C ILE A 235 10.61 2.18 23.81
N GLU A 236 11.89 1.88 23.54
CA GLU A 236 13.03 2.73 23.92
C GLU A 236 13.69 3.44 22.73
N GLY A 237 13.38 2.99 21.50
CA GLY A 237 14.03 3.50 20.30
C GLY A 237 13.42 2.97 19.02
N ALA A 238 13.76 3.63 17.91
CA ALA A 238 13.52 3.11 16.57
C ALA A 238 14.61 3.54 15.61
N LYS A 239 14.85 2.72 14.58
CA LYS A 239 15.75 3.00 13.47
C LYS A 239 15.04 2.71 12.16
N ILE A 240 15.14 3.63 11.20
CA ILE A 240 14.56 3.46 9.87
C ILE A 240 15.68 3.38 8.85
N GLU A 241 15.78 2.26 8.16
CA GLU A 241 16.66 2.08 7.00
C GLU A 241 15.86 2.17 5.71
N GLN A 242 16.42 2.89 4.73
CA GLN A 242 15.84 3.02 3.39
C GLN A 242 16.60 2.14 2.40
N TYR A 243 15.89 1.61 1.42
CA TYR A 243 16.50 0.87 0.30
C TYR A 243 15.91 1.31 -1.03
N LEU A 244 16.77 1.31 -2.05
CA LEU A 244 16.38 1.44 -3.47
C LEU A 244 15.51 2.68 -3.77
N LEU A 245 15.84 3.82 -3.18
CA LEU A 245 15.23 5.10 -3.59
C LEU A 245 15.41 5.32 -5.10
N GLU A 246 14.31 5.56 -5.81
CA GLU A 246 14.28 5.81 -7.25
C GLU A 246 14.85 7.20 -7.63
N LYS A 247 16.16 7.38 -7.46
CA LYS A 247 16.85 8.66 -7.69
C LYS A 247 16.63 9.25 -9.09
N SER A 248 16.45 8.40 -10.10
CA SER A 248 16.16 8.83 -11.48
C SER A 248 14.89 9.67 -11.59
N ARG A 249 13.91 9.47 -10.70
CA ARG A 249 12.65 10.23 -10.68
C ARG A 249 12.85 11.74 -10.51
N ILE A 250 13.94 12.15 -9.87
CA ILE A 250 14.23 13.59 -9.68
C ILE A 250 14.37 14.29 -11.03
N VAL A 251 15.02 13.65 -12.01
CA VAL A 251 15.37 14.27 -13.29
C VAL A 251 14.47 13.85 -14.44
N SER A 252 13.74 12.74 -14.30
CA SER A 252 12.85 12.21 -15.35
C SER A 252 11.63 11.54 -14.77
N GLN A 253 10.45 11.87 -15.30
CA GLN A 253 9.18 11.26 -14.96
C GLN A 253 8.45 10.77 -16.22
N ALA A 254 7.68 9.69 -16.09
CA ALA A 254 6.80 9.24 -17.16
C ALA A 254 5.60 10.19 -17.29
N ARG A 255 4.90 10.13 -18.42
CA ARG A 255 3.66 10.89 -18.66
C ARG A 255 2.64 10.57 -17.57
N ASP A 256 1.92 11.60 -17.12
CA ASP A 256 0.90 11.55 -16.06
C ASP A 256 1.41 11.17 -14.66
N GLU A 257 2.74 11.08 -14.47
CA GLU A 257 3.36 10.92 -13.16
C GLU A 257 3.91 12.24 -12.62
N ARG A 258 4.20 12.27 -11.30
CA ARG A 258 4.87 13.40 -10.64
C ARG A 258 6.27 13.05 -10.19
N ASN A 259 7.03 14.10 -9.90
CA ASN A 259 8.21 14.01 -9.05
C ASN A 259 7.78 13.76 -7.57
N TYR A 260 8.74 13.72 -6.66
CA TYR A 260 8.47 13.55 -5.22
C TYR A 260 7.59 14.67 -4.66
N HIS A 261 6.68 14.31 -3.74
CA HIS A 261 5.66 15.23 -3.21
C HIS A 261 6.27 16.47 -2.55
N VAL A 262 7.44 16.37 -1.92
CA VAL A 262 8.08 17.46 -1.20
C VAL A 262 8.25 18.72 -2.06
N PHE A 263 8.56 18.58 -3.35
CA PHE A 263 8.72 19.73 -4.23
C PHE A 263 7.40 20.48 -4.43
N TYR A 264 6.31 19.75 -4.66
CA TYR A 264 4.99 20.33 -4.87
C TYR A 264 4.42 20.89 -3.56
N CYS A 265 4.57 20.18 -2.44
CA CYS A 265 4.18 20.66 -1.11
C CYS A 265 4.90 21.96 -0.73
N MET A 266 6.23 21.98 -0.89
CA MET A 266 7.04 23.17 -0.61
C MET A 266 6.57 24.36 -1.45
N LEU A 267 6.41 24.18 -2.77
CA LEU A 267 5.98 25.26 -3.66
C LEU A 267 4.52 25.68 -3.43
N ALA A 268 3.63 24.78 -3.02
CA ALA A 268 2.24 25.14 -2.74
C ALA A 268 2.08 25.84 -1.38
N GLY A 269 2.81 25.40 -0.35
CA GLY A 269 2.60 25.83 1.03
C GLY A 269 3.52 26.94 1.54
N MET A 270 4.59 27.29 0.84
CA MET A 270 5.47 28.41 1.23
C MET A 270 4.83 29.78 1.01
N SER A 271 5.13 30.71 1.92
CA SER A 271 4.80 32.13 1.76
C SER A 271 5.57 32.76 0.59
N LYS A 272 5.14 33.95 0.15
CA LYS A 272 5.82 34.68 -0.92
C LYS A 272 7.24 35.08 -0.50
N GLU A 273 7.43 35.45 0.75
CA GLU A 273 8.70 35.83 1.34
C GLU A 273 9.65 34.63 1.41
N GLU A 274 9.18 33.47 1.90
CA GLU A 274 9.96 32.22 1.92
C GLU A 274 10.42 31.85 0.50
N LYS A 275 9.52 31.88 -0.48
CA LYS A 275 9.88 31.63 -1.88
C LYS A 275 10.93 32.60 -2.40
N GLN A 276 10.81 33.90 -2.10
CA GLN A 276 11.80 34.90 -2.52
C GLN A 276 13.19 34.63 -1.94
N THR A 277 13.28 34.20 -0.68
CA THR A 277 14.59 33.88 -0.06
C THR A 277 15.28 32.70 -0.75
N LEU A 278 14.50 31.76 -1.28
CA LEU A 278 14.98 30.57 -1.97
C LEU A 278 15.01 30.72 -3.49
N ASP A 279 14.76 31.93 -4.02
CA ASP A 279 14.64 32.21 -5.46
C ASP A 279 13.58 31.32 -6.19
N LEU A 280 12.55 30.90 -5.45
CA LEU A 280 11.50 29.99 -5.92
C LEU A 280 10.28 30.70 -6.56
N THR A 281 9.63 30.03 -7.51
CA THR A 281 8.45 30.50 -8.24
C THR A 281 7.32 29.46 -8.21
N THR A 282 6.75 29.06 -9.36
CA THR A 282 5.67 28.06 -9.46
C THR A 282 6.20 26.73 -9.98
N ALA A 283 5.46 25.63 -9.75
CA ALA A 283 5.91 24.30 -10.18
C ALA A 283 6.11 24.19 -11.71
N SER A 284 5.30 24.90 -12.50
CA SER A 284 5.40 24.93 -13.96
C SER A 284 6.69 25.55 -14.49
N ASP A 285 7.38 26.36 -13.69
CA ASP A 285 8.62 27.06 -14.06
C ASP A 285 9.86 26.15 -13.99
N TYR A 286 9.71 24.94 -13.43
CA TYR A 286 10.81 24.00 -13.22
C TYR A 286 10.71 22.79 -14.14
N VAL A 287 11.75 22.59 -14.95
CA VAL A 287 11.84 21.45 -15.87
C VAL A 287 11.70 20.12 -15.13
N TYR A 288 12.28 19.95 -13.94
CA TYR A 288 12.15 18.71 -13.16
C TYR A 288 10.75 18.44 -12.59
N LEU A 289 9.82 19.40 -12.68
CA LEU A 289 8.45 19.24 -12.19
C LEU A 289 7.39 19.27 -13.29
N ASN A 290 7.74 19.77 -14.48
CA ASN A 290 6.83 20.03 -15.59
C ASN A 290 7.38 19.46 -16.91
N GLN A 291 7.87 18.22 -16.87
CA GLN A 291 8.35 17.50 -18.04
C GLN A 291 7.20 16.87 -18.82
N LEU A 292 7.34 16.82 -20.16
CA LEU A 292 6.47 16.05 -21.05
C LEU A 292 4.97 16.38 -20.93
N ASP A 293 4.62 17.64 -20.68
CA ASP A 293 3.25 18.09 -20.37
C ASP A 293 2.62 17.30 -19.20
N GLY A 294 3.46 16.82 -18.28
CA GLY A 294 3.09 16.02 -17.13
C GLY A 294 2.22 16.77 -16.11
N THR A 295 1.53 16.00 -15.28
CA THR A 295 0.63 16.58 -14.28
C THR A 295 1.43 17.20 -13.13
N ILE A 296 1.20 18.48 -12.83
CA ILE A 296 1.69 19.10 -11.59
C ILE A 296 0.70 18.92 -10.43
N TYR A 297 -0.54 18.55 -10.74
CA TYR A 297 -1.65 18.38 -9.80
C TYR A 297 -1.92 16.92 -9.45
N CYS A 298 -2.55 16.71 -8.29
CA CYS A 298 -2.98 15.41 -7.78
C CYS A 298 -4.29 15.59 -7.02
N ASP A 299 -5.42 15.25 -7.66
CA ASP A 299 -6.75 15.58 -7.14
C ASP A 299 -7.07 14.97 -5.77
N SER A 300 -6.43 13.84 -5.44
CA SER A 300 -6.56 13.16 -4.16
C SER A 300 -5.80 13.82 -2.99
N ARG A 301 -5.01 14.88 -3.25
CA ARG A 301 -4.09 15.47 -2.26
C ARG A 301 -4.09 17.00 -2.31
N ASP A 302 -4.09 17.63 -1.13
CA ASP A 302 -3.83 19.06 -0.97
C ASP A 302 -2.36 19.28 -0.55
N ASP A 303 -1.51 19.63 -1.51
CA ASP A 303 -0.08 19.82 -1.28
C ASP A 303 0.23 20.96 -0.29
N GLY A 304 -0.63 21.99 -0.19
CA GLY A 304 -0.45 23.10 0.75
C GLY A 304 -0.79 22.72 2.19
N LYS A 305 -1.86 21.93 2.38
CA LYS A 305 -2.18 21.34 3.69
C LYS A 305 -1.09 20.37 4.13
N GLU A 306 -0.63 19.51 3.23
CA GLU A 306 0.42 18.54 3.48
C GLU A 306 1.75 19.20 3.87
N TRP A 307 2.07 20.37 3.28
CA TRP A 307 3.21 21.17 3.71
C TRP A 307 3.17 21.54 5.19
N SER A 308 1.99 21.88 5.71
CA SER A 308 1.81 22.18 7.12
C SER A 308 2.02 20.93 7.99
N THR A 309 1.58 19.76 7.53
CA THR A 309 1.83 18.47 8.20
C THR A 309 3.33 18.16 8.24
N ILE A 310 4.05 18.33 7.14
CA ILE A 310 5.51 18.11 7.06
C ILE A 310 6.24 19.04 8.03
N LYS A 311 5.91 20.34 8.06
CA LYS A 311 6.54 21.30 8.99
C LYS A 311 6.27 20.93 10.46
N SER A 312 5.05 20.50 10.78
CA SER A 312 4.72 20.05 12.14
C SER A 312 5.50 18.78 12.52
N ALA A 313 5.60 17.81 11.62
CA ALA A 313 6.39 16.60 11.83
C ALA A 313 7.88 16.90 12.06
N CYS A 314 8.48 17.81 11.29
CA CYS A 314 9.87 18.25 11.51
C CYS A 314 10.08 18.81 12.92
N LYS A 315 9.11 19.56 13.46
CA LYS A 315 9.18 20.10 14.83
C LYS A 315 9.12 19.00 15.89
N VAL A 316 8.23 18.00 15.72
CA VAL A 316 8.13 16.86 16.65
C VAL A 316 9.42 16.04 16.66
N LEU A 317 10.04 15.90 15.48
CA LEU A 317 11.33 15.24 15.30
C LEU A 317 12.54 16.13 15.64
N MET A 318 12.30 17.32 16.20
CA MET A 318 13.33 18.22 16.72
C MET A 318 14.33 18.71 15.66
N PHE A 319 13.91 18.81 14.40
CA PHE A 319 14.69 19.54 13.39
C PHE A 319 14.79 21.00 13.82
N SER A 320 16.01 21.54 13.87
CA SER A 320 16.21 22.96 14.06
C SER A 320 15.73 23.75 12.84
N ASP A 321 15.38 25.02 13.05
CA ASP A 321 15.01 25.92 11.95
C ASP A 321 16.13 26.04 10.91
N GLN A 322 17.40 25.96 11.36
CA GLN A 322 18.57 25.98 10.48
C GLN A 322 18.64 24.72 9.60
N GLU A 323 18.51 23.52 10.17
CA GLU A 323 18.52 22.27 9.40
C GLU A 323 17.38 22.23 8.38
N LEU A 324 16.17 22.66 8.80
CA LEU A 324 15.03 22.74 7.88
C LEU A 324 15.32 23.71 6.74
N ASN A 325 15.85 24.90 7.04
CA ASN A 325 16.23 25.88 6.01
C ASN A 325 17.29 25.31 5.05
N ASP A 326 18.30 24.60 5.56
CA ASP A 326 19.34 24.00 4.72
C ASP A 326 18.77 22.92 3.79
N ILE A 327 17.86 22.08 4.29
CA ILE A 327 17.12 21.10 3.46
C ILE A 327 16.34 21.81 2.35
N LEU A 328 15.64 22.91 2.68
CA LEU A 328 14.85 23.66 1.71
C LEU A 328 15.71 24.38 0.66
N ARG A 329 16.88 24.89 1.07
CA ARG A 329 17.87 25.45 0.14
C ARG A 329 18.38 24.39 -0.83
N LEU A 330 18.66 23.17 -0.34
CA LEU A 330 19.09 22.06 -1.20
C LEU A 330 17.98 21.65 -2.19
N LEU A 331 16.73 21.58 -1.75
CA LEU A 331 15.59 21.31 -2.64
C LEU A 331 15.43 22.39 -3.72
N SER A 332 15.57 23.67 -3.36
CA SER A 332 15.56 24.76 -4.34
C SER A 332 16.70 24.64 -5.36
N VAL A 333 17.91 24.32 -4.89
CA VAL A 333 19.06 24.08 -5.77
C VAL A 333 18.77 22.96 -6.77
N VAL A 334 18.17 21.84 -6.35
CA VAL A 334 17.79 20.73 -7.24
C VAL A 334 16.85 21.21 -8.34
N LEU A 335 15.85 22.02 -8.00
CA LEU A 335 14.91 22.58 -8.99
C LEU A 335 15.61 23.51 -9.99
N HIS A 336 16.48 24.39 -9.51
CA HIS A 336 17.23 25.30 -10.39
C HIS A 336 18.27 24.56 -11.26
N LEU A 337 18.88 23.48 -10.77
CA LEU A 337 19.79 22.64 -11.56
C LEU A 337 19.08 22.08 -12.79
N GLY A 338 17.82 21.66 -12.67
CA GLY A 338 17.01 21.19 -13.81
C GLY A 338 16.74 22.26 -14.87
N ASN A 339 16.82 23.54 -14.50
CA ASN A 339 16.63 24.67 -15.41
C ASN A 339 17.93 25.15 -16.08
N LEU A 340 19.10 24.56 -15.77
CA LEU A 340 20.34 24.88 -16.47
C LEU A 340 20.25 24.45 -17.94
N LYS A 341 20.63 25.35 -18.83
CA LYS A 341 20.69 25.11 -20.27
C LYS A 341 22.15 25.11 -20.70
N PHE A 342 22.57 24.01 -21.31
CA PHE A 342 23.90 23.86 -21.86
C PHE A 342 23.87 24.10 -23.37
N GLN A 343 24.90 24.77 -23.87
CA GLN A 343 25.11 24.99 -25.30
C GLN A 343 26.43 24.33 -25.70
N ALA A 344 26.39 23.54 -26.77
CA ALA A 344 27.58 22.93 -27.35
C ALA A 344 28.50 24.02 -27.91
N THR A 345 29.81 23.85 -27.69
CA THR A 345 30.84 24.73 -28.23
C THR A 345 32.11 23.94 -28.53
N THR A 346 32.98 24.46 -29.38
CA THR A 346 34.27 23.82 -29.71
C THR A 346 35.41 24.67 -29.16
N THR A 347 36.21 24.12 -28.26
CA THR A 347 37.38 24.79 -27.68
C THR A 347 38.61 23.96 -27.99
N GLN A 348 39.62 24.54 -28.65
CA GLN A 348 40.85 23.83 -29.03
C GLN A 348 40.61 22.51 -29.80
N ASN A 349 39.67 22.50 -30.75
CA ASN A 349 39.24 21.31 -31.51
C ASN A 349 38.64 20.17 -30.65
N MET A 350 38.24 20.44 -29.41
CA MET A 350 37.51 19.50 -28.56
C MET A 350 36.05 19.94 -28.41
N ASP A 351 35.14 18.97 -28.45
CA ASP A 351 33.73 19.18 -28.14
C ASP A 351 33.59 19.48 -26.64
N THR A 352 33.01 20.65 -26.34
CA THR A 352 32.84 21.17 -24.99
C THR A 352 31.43 21.75 -24.84
N CYS A 353 31.02 22.12 -23.63
CA CYS A 353 29.76 22.80 -23.40
C CYS A 353 29.94 24.01 -22.48
N THR A 354 29.15 25.05 -22.71
CA THR A 354 29.04 26.22 -21.84
C THR A 354 27.63 26.37 -21.31
N VAL A 355 27.46 26.97 -20.13
CA VAL A 355 26.14 27.28 -19.57
C VAL A 355 25.59 28.51 -20.29
N ALA A 356 24.47 28.35 -21.00
CA ALA A 356 23.83 29.42 -21.76
C ALA A 356 23.12 30.44 -20.85
N ASN A 357 22.51 29.98 -19.75
CA ASN A 357 21.76 30.82 -18.82
C ASN A 357 22.50 31.02 -17.49
N ILE A 358 23.55 31.85 -17.53
CA ILE A 358 24.40 32.17 -16.36
C ILE A 358 23.61 32.72 -15.16
N SER A 359 22.46 33.36 -15.38
CA SER A 359 21.59 33.84 -14.30
C SER A 359 21.16 32.72 -13.35
N VAL A 360 20.76 31.56 -13.88
CA VAL A 360 20.36 30.39 -13.08
C VAL A 360 21.56 29.83 -12.32
N LEU A 361 22.73 29.77 -12.96
CA LEU A 361 23.97 29.34 -12.31
C LEU A 361 24.35 30.24 -11.12
N ARG A 362 24.11 31.55 -11.22
CA ARG A 362 24.35 32.48 -10.10
C ARG A 362 23.39 32.23 -8.93
N VAL A 363 22.12 31.94 -9.21
CA VAL A 363 21.12 31.57 -8.18
C VAL A 363 21.57 30.30 -7.45
N ILE A 364 21.91 29.23 -8.18
CA ILE A 364 22.43 27.98 -7.60
C ILE A 364 23.66 28.26 -6.73
N SER A 365 24.61 29.05 -7.24
CA SER A 365 25.83 29.39 -6.53
C SER A 365 25.58 30.24 -5.27
N LYS A 366 24.54 31.08 -5.25
CA LYS A 366 24.12 31.84 -4.06
C LYS A 366 23.48 30.90 -3.02
N LEU A 367 22.63 29.98 -3.46
CA LEU A 367 21.93 29.06 -2.57
C LEU A 367 22.84 28.02 -1.92
N LEU A 368 23.95 27.63 -2.58
CA LEU A 368 24.95 26.69 -2.06
C LEU A 368 26.01 27.29 -1.13
N LYS A 369 26.05 28.63 -0.97
CA LYS A 369 26.95 29.31 -0.02
C LYS A 369 26.34 29.37 1.36
#